data_AF-A0A7J0EW76-F1
#
_entry.id   AF-A0A7J0EW76-F1
#
_cell.length_a   1.000
_cell.length_b   1.000
_cell.length_c   1.000
_cell.angle_alpha   90.00
_cell.angle_beta   90.00
_cell.angle_gamma   90.00
#
_symmetry.space_group_name_H-M   'P 1'
#
loop_
_entity.id
_entity.type
_entity.pdbx_description
1 polymer ?
#
loop_
_entity_poly.entity_id
_entity_poly.type
_entity_poly.pdbx_seq_one_letter_code
_entity_poly.pdbx_strand_id
1 'polypeptide(L)'
;MDLKSFIEVHPDSHFPIENLPYGVFKPEPGSQARPGVAIGDFVLDLSVIGSAGLFDGPLLKGSDCFNQPNLNQFLGMGRPAWKEARATIQNLLSSTEAALRDNEGLRKKALLPVDKVEMLLPIAIGDYTDFFSSMHHAKNCGTIFRGPQNAIQPNWFHLPIAYHGRASSIIISGTDIIRPR
;
A
#
# COMPACT_ATOMS: atom_id res chain seq x y z
N MET A 1 -8.20 16.63 18.40
CA MET A 1 -6.74 16.81 18.52
C MET A 1 -6.17 16.36 17.21
N ASP A 2 -5.36 17.22 16.57
CA ASP A 2 -4.70 16.86 15.32
C ASP A 2 -3.69 15.75 15.60
N LEU A 3 -3.69 14.70 14.77
CA LEU A 3 -2.71 13.62 14.87
C LEU A 3 -1.34 14.22 14.54
N LYS A 4 -0.39 14.12 15.47
CA LYS A 4 0.98 14.62 15.28
C LYS A 4 1.96 13.50 15.50
N SER A 5 2.81 13.23 14.51
CA SER A 5 3.87 12.24 14.64
C SER A 5 5.10 12.79 15.37
N PHE A 6 5.90 11.92 16.00
CA PHE A 6 7.27 12.28 16.40
C PHE A 6 8.25 12.28 15.21
N ILE A 7 7.87 11.67 14.09
CA ILE A 7 8.58 11.81 12.83
C ILE A 7 8.25 13.17 12.24
N GLU A 8 9.30 13.92 11.90
CA GLU A 8 9.14 15.16 11.17
C GLU A 8 8.70 14.83 9.74
N VAL A 9 7.56 15.38 9.34
CA VAL A 9 6.97 15.16 8.01
C VAL A 9 6.85 16.50 7.32
N HIS A 10 7.40 16.59 6.10
CA HIS A 10 7.26 17.78 5.28
C HIS A 10 5.77 18.04 4.96
N PRO A 11 5.28 19.31 4.98
CA PRO A 11 3.88 19.63 4.71
C PRO A 11 3.34 19.09 3.37
N ASP A 12 4.19 19.05 2.35
CA ASP A 12 3.85 18.53 1.01
C ASP A 12 4.08 17.01 0.85
N SER A 13 4.47 16.32 1.93
CA SER A 13 4.68 14.88 1.88
C SER A 13 3.37 14.15 1.57
N HIS A 14 3.44 13.15 0.70
CA HIS A 14 2.32 12.24 0.46
C HIS A 14 2.10 11.28 1.64
N PHE A 15 3.02 11.22 2.61
CA PHE A 15 3.01 10.22 3.68
C PHE A 15 2.89 10.83 5.08
N PRO A 16 1.88 11.66 5.36
CA PRO A 16 1.62 12.12 6.72
C PRO A 16 1.00 10.99 7.57
N ILE A 17 0.90 11.19 8.88
CA ILE A 17 0.36 10.19 9.83
C ILE A 17 -1.12 9.84 9.56
N GLU A 18 -1.82 10.69 8.80
CA GLU A 18 -3.17 10.47 8.31
C GLU A 18 -3.22 9.48 7.13
N ASN A 19 -2.13 9.32 6.37
CA ASN A 19 -2.11 8.39 5.23
C ASN A 19 -1.79 6.96 5.70
N LEU A 20 -0.54 6.71 6.09
CA LEU A 20 -0.03 5.39 6.49
C LEU A 20 -0.34 4.27 5.46
N PRO A 21 0.11 4.41 4.20
CA PRO A 21 -0.13 3.40 3.17
C PRO A 21 0.77 2.18 3.40
N TYR A 22 0.26 1.01 3.07
CA TYR A 22 0.99 -0.25 3.16
C TYR A 22 1.73 -0.54 1.86
N GLY A 23 2.94 -1.05 1.97
CA GLY A 23 3.75 -1.53 0.86
C GLY A 23 4.52 -2.78 1.25
N VAL A 24 5.27 -3.32 0.29
CA VAL A 24 6.22 -4.42 0.52
C VAL A 24 7.59 -3.92 0.09
N PHE A 25 8.60 -4.20 0.90
CA PHE A 25 9.96 -3.76 0.64
C PHE A 25 10.98 -4.81 1.09
N LYS A 26 12.21 -4.66 0.62
CA LYS A 26 13.39 -5.28 1.23
C LYS A 26 14.24 -4.20 1.90
N PRO A 27 14.63 -4.36 3.17
CA PRO A 27 15.48 -3.39 3.87
C PRO A 27 16.89 -3.32 3.30
N GLU A 28 17.41 -4.43 2.79
CA GLU A 28 18.74 -4.54 2.21
C GLU A 28 18.72 -5.44 0.97
N PRO A 29 19.65 -5.27 0.01
CA PRO A 29 19.80 -6.19 -1.10
C PRO A 29 19.97 -7.64 -0.63
N GLY A 30 19.16 -8.56 -1.18
CA GLY A 30 19.20 -9.98 -0.82
C GLY A 30 18.46 -10.36 0.48
N SER A 31 17.97 -9.38 1.24
CA SER A 31 17.11 -9.65 2.40
C SER A 31 15.71 -10.13 1.99
N GLN A 32 15.00 -10.74 2.95
CA GLN A 32 13.61 -11.17 2.73
C GLN A 32 12.68 -9.95 2.61
N ALA A 33 11.75 -10.05 1.65
CA ALA A 33 10.67 -9.08 1.48
C ALA A 33 9.68 -9.14 2.65
N ARG A 34 9.13 -8.00 3.03
CA ARG A 34 8.15 -7.90 4.12
C ARG A 34 7.27 -6.64 4.02
N PRO A 35 6.11 -6.62 4.69
CA PRO A 35 5.23 -5.46 4.72
C PRO A 35 5.82 -4.30 5.52
N GLY A 36 5.59 -3.09 5.02
CA GLY A 36 5.96 -1.84 5.67
C GLY A 36 4.87 -0.78 5.51
N VAL A 37 5.00 0.29 6.27
CA VAL A 37 4.13 1.49 6.18
C VAL A 37 4.96 2.74 5.97
N ALA A 38 4.59 3.56 4.98
CA ALA A 38 5.29 4.83 4.75
C ALA A 38 4.88 5.91 5.77
N ILE A 39 5.85 6.68 6.27
CA ILE A 39 5.67 7.86 7.13
C ILE A 39 6.82 8.85 6.88
N GLY A 40 6.49 10.04 6.35
CA GLY A 40 7.48 11.00 5.87
C GLY A 40 8.42 10.34 4.85
N ASP A 41 9.73 10.46 5.09
CA ASP A 41 10.78 9.85 4.25
C ASP A 41 11.23 8.47 4.77
N PHE A 42 10.41 7.82 5.60
CA PHE A 42 10.72 6.52 6.20
C PHE A 42 9.68 5.46 5.84
N VAL A 43 10.13 4.20 5.91
CA VAL A 43 9.29 3.02 5.97
C VAL A 43 9.39 2.43 7.38
N LEU A 44 8.24 2.25 8.02
CA LEU A 44 8.08 1.48 9.25
C LEU A 44 8.00 -0.01 8.92
N ASP A 45 9.01 -0.78 9.32
CA ASP A 45 9.07 -2.23 9.20
C ASP A 45 8.11 -2.90 10.20
N LEU A 46 7.00 -3.44 9.69
CA LEU A 46 5.97 -4.04 10.53
C LEU A 46 6.40 -5.39 11.14
N SER A 47 7.36 -6.08 10.51
CA SER A 47 7.92 -7.33 11.06
C SER A 47 8.70 -7.06 12.35
N VAL A 48 9.42 -5.95 12.40
CA VAL A 48 10.19 -5.51 13.58
C VAL A 48 9.24 -5.11 14.71
N ILE A 49 8.15 -4.40 14.39
CA ILE A 49 7.12 -4.01 15.35
C ILE A 49 6.40 -5.25 15.92
N GLY A 50 6.05 -6.21 15.07
CA GLY A 50 5.48 -7.49 15.49
C GLY A 50 6.43 -8.29 16.38
N SER A 51 7.70 -8.39 16.00
CA SER A 51 8.74 -9.09 16.78
C SER A 51 9.01 -8.43 18.14
N ALA A 52 8.82 -7.12 18.25
CA ALA A 52 8.89 -6.38 19.51
C ALA A 52 7.64 -6.56 20.39
N GLY A 53 6.62 -7.29 19.92
CA GLY A 53 5.37 -7.54 20.66
C GLY A 53 4.44 -6.33 20.73
N LEU A 54 4.63 -5.31 19.87
CA LEU A 54 3.83 -4.08 19.90
C LEU A 54 2.51 -4.20 19.14
N PHE A 55 2.32 -5.28 18.38
CA PHE A 55 1.00 -5.73 17.96
C PHE A 55 0.47 -6.72 19.00
N ASP A 56 -0.24 -6.21 20.02
CA ASP A 56 -0.72 -6.97 21.17
C ASP A 56 -2.26 -7.15 21.19
N GLY A 57 -2.94 -6.61 20.18
CA GLY A 57 -4.38 -6.73 20.01
C GLY A 57 -4.85 -8.15 19.64
N PRO A 58 -6.16 -8.42 19.74
CA PRO A 58 -6.71 -9.78 19.62
C PRO A 58 -6.52 -10.41 18.24
N LEU A 59 -6.35 -9.63 17.17
CA LEU A 59 -6.25 -10.16 15.81
C LEU A 59 -4.81 -10.27 15.32
N LEU A 60 -3.92 -9.36 15.74
CA LEU A 60 -2.55 -9.30 15.25
C LEU A 60 -1.54 -9.94 16.20
N LYS A 61 -1.87 -10.13 17.48
CA LYS A 61 -0.97 -10.76 18.45
C LYS A 61 -0.58 -12.17 18.02
N GLY A 62 0.72 -12.37 17.82
CA GLY A 62 1.28 -13.65 17.37
C GLY A 62 1.01 -13.99 15.91
N SER A 63 0.43 -13.09 15.13
CA SER A 63 0.27 -13.26 13.69
C SER A 63 1.61 -13.12 12.97
N ASP A 64 1.84 -13.93 11.94
CA ASP A 64 2.98 -13.86 11.05
C ASP A 64 2.69 -13.06 9.76
N CYS A 65 1.52 -12.39 9.66
CA CYS A 65 1.12 -11.69 8.44
C CYS A 65 2.10 -10.57 8.01
N PHE A 66 2.86 -10.00 8.96
CA PHE A 66 3.91 -9.01 8.69
C PHE A 66 5.31 -9.61 8.47
N ASN A 67 5.43 -10.94 8.46
CA ASN A 67 6.63 -11.66 8.05
C ASN A 67 6.50 -12.26 6.63
N GLN A 68 5.38 -12.01 5.95
CA GLN A 68 5.10 -12.54 4.62
C GLN A 68 5.75 -11.71 3.50
N PRO A 69 6.08 -12.32 2.35
CA PRO A 69 6.70 -11.60 1.23
C PRO A 69 5.72 -10.66 0.48
N ASN A 70 4.45 -10.60 0.88
CA ASN A 70 3.41 -9.75 0.31
C ASN A 70 2.30 -9.45 1.34
N LEU A 71 1.36 -8.58 0.99
CA LEU A 71 0.26 -8.20 1.87
C LEU A 71 -0.91 -9.20 1.89
N ASN A 72 -0.91 -10.27 1.08
CA ASN A 72 -2.10 -11.10 0.87
C ASN A 72 -2.65 -11.71 2.18
N GLN A 73 -1.78 -12.19 3.08
CA GLN A 73 -2.24 -12.74 4.36
C GLN A 73 -2.90 -11.67 5.23
N PHE A 74 -2.26 -10.50 5.39
CA PHE A 74 -2.82 -9.38 6.16
C PHE A 74 -4.14 -8.87 5.57
N LEU A 75 -4.22 -8.76 4.24
CA LEU A 75 -5.46 -8.39 3.55
C LEU A 75 -6.54 -9.47 3.78
N GLY A 76 -6.18 -10.75 3.75
CA GLY A 76 -7.09 -11.86 4.03
C GLY A 76 -7.70 -11.87 5.43
N MET A 77 -7.05 -11.25 6.42
CA MET A 77 -7.58 -11.11 7.78
C MET A 77 -8.77 -10.15 7.88
N GLY A 78 -8.96 -9.29 6.87
CA GLY A 78 -10.13 -8.43 6.75
C GLY A 78 -10.11 -7.17 7.62
N ARG A 79 -11.15 -6.36 7.43
CA ARG A 79 -11.26 -4.99 7.97
C ARG A 79 -11.02 -4.84 9.48
N PRO A 80 -11.45 -5.76 10.36
CA PRO A 80 -11.13 -5.66 11.79
C PRO A 80 -9.62 -5.62 12.07
N ALA A 81 -8.85 -6.51 11.44
CA ALA A 81 -7.39 -6.56 11.61
C ALA A 81 -6.71 -5.32 11.01
N TRP A 82 -7.22 -4.79 9.90
CA TRP A 82 -6.68 -3.55 9.30
C TRP A 82 -6.88 -2.34 10.20
N LYS A 83 -8.04 -2.26 10.87
CA LYS A 83 -8.32 -1.19 11.84
C LYS A 83 -7.44 -1.31 13.07
N GLU A 84 -7.26 -2.51 13.59
CA GLU A 84 -6.35 -2.79 14.70
C GLU A 84 -4.93 -2.35 14.33
N ALA A 85 -4.41 -2.80 13.19
CA ALA A 85 -3.08 -2.42 12.70
C ALA A 85 -2.94 -0.90 12.59
N ARG A 86 -3.89 -0.24 11.92
CA ARG A 86 -3.86 1.21 11.74
C ARG A 86 -3.88 1.95 13.07
N ALA A 87 -4.73 1.56 14.02
CA ALA A 87 -4.81 2.19 15.32
C ALA A 87 -3.51 2.03 16.11
N THR A 88 -2.94 0.81 16.11
CA THR A 88 -1.64 0.54 16.74
C THR A 88 -0.53 1.37 16.11
N ILE A 89 -0.44 1.41 14.77
CA ILE A 89 0.60 2.18 14.06
C ILE A 89 0.44 3.68 14.31
N GLN A 90 -0.78 4.22 14.29
CA GLN A 90 -1.03 5.63 14.62
C GLN A 90 -0.62 5.96 16.05
N ASN A 91 -0.93 5.08 17.00
CA ASN A 91 -0.50 5.27 18.39
C ASN A 91 1.03 5.25 18.48
N LEU A 92 1.69 4.22 17.94
CA LEU A 92 3.14 4.07 17.99
C LEU A 92 3.88 5.24 17.35
N LEU A 93 3.35 5.80 16.26
CA LEU A 93 3.93 6.95 15.56
C LEU A 93 3.56 8.31 16.18
N SER A 94 2.67 8.35 17.17
CA SER A 94 2.23 9.58 17.82
C SER A 94 3.37 10.28 18.57
N SER A 95 3.40 11.60 18.51
CA SER A 95 4.32 12.46 19.26
C SER A 95 4.22 12.29 20.77
N THR A 96 3.13 11.72 21.28
CA THR A 96 2.88 11.49 22.71
C THR A 96 3.12 10.05 23.17
N GLU A 97 3.40 9.11 22.26
CA GLU A 97 3.63 7.70 22.60
C GLU A 97 5.13 7.41 22.71
N ALA A 98 5.55 6.84 23.83
CA ALA A 98 6.96 6.60 24.13
C ALA A 98 7.48 5.26 23.59
N ALA A 99 6.59 4.27 23.42
CA ALA A 99 6.96 2.87 23.14
C ALA A 99 7.93 2.71 21.96
N LEU A 100 7.71 3.46 20.87
CA LEU A 100 8.63 3.52 19.73
C LEU A 100 9.49 4.79 19.72
N ARG A 101 8.94 5.94 20.11
CA ARG A 101 9.62 7.25 20.06
C ARG A 101 10.91 7.26 20.87
N ASP A 102 10.87 6.75 22.11
CA ASP A 102 11.95 6.84 23.09
C ASP A 102 12.83 5.58 23.10
N ASN A 103 12.43 4.53 22.39
CA ASN A 103 13.21 3.31 22.24
C ASN A 103 14.15 3.41 21.02
N GLU A 104 15.29 4.09 21.20
CA GLU A 104 16.23 4.36 20.11
C GLU A 104 16.70 3.08 19.39
N GLY A 105 16.93 2.00 20.14
CA GLY A 105 17.38 0.72 19.58
C GLY A 105 16.33 0.05 18.69
N LEU A 106 15.06 0.09 19.08
CA LEU A 106 13.96 -0.39 18.25
C LEU A 106 13.71 0.54 17.07
N ARG A 107 13.72 1.86 17.31
CA ARG A 107 13.48 2.88 16.28
C ARG A 107 14.47 2.76 15.12
N LYS A 108 15.76 2.60 15.41
CA LYS A 108 16.80 2.40 14.38
C LYS A 108 16.60 1.15 13.52
N LYS A 109 15.96 0.12 14.07
CA LYS A 109 15.65 -1.13 13.33
C LYS A 109 14.33 -1.03 12.58
N ALA A 110 13.34 -0.36 13.15
CA ALA A 110 11.98 -0.32 12.63
C ALA A 110 11.78 0.78 11.60
N LEU A 111 12.51 1.90 11.64
CA LEU A 111 12.37 3.00 10.69
C LEU A 111 13.56 3.05 9.76
N LEU A 112 13.29 2.83 8.47
CA LEU A 112 14.30 2.76 7.43
C LEU A 112 14.07 3.90 6.43
N PRO A 113 15.11 4.65 6.03
CA PRO A 113 14.95 5.69 5.01
C PRO A 113 14.43 5.09 3.70
N VAL A 114 13.46 5.74 3.07
CA VAL A 114 12.80 5.24 1.85
C VAL A 114 13.76 5.10 0.67
N ASP A 115 14.84 5.89 0.64
CA ASP A 115 15.90 5.85 -0.38
C ASP A 115 16.90 4.69 -0.18
N LYS A 116 16.80 3.95 0.93
CA LYS A 116 17.66 2.80 1.25
C LYS A 116 16.97 1.45 1.06
N VAL A 117 15.68 1.44 0.76
CA VAL A 117 14.90 0.20 0.61
C VAL A 117 14.55 -0.08 -0.85
N GLU A 118 14.39 -1.36 -1.19
CA GLU A 118 13.87 -1.80 -2.49
C GLU A 118 12.36 -2.06 -2.36
N MET A 119 11.53 -1.28 -3.06
CA MET A 119 10.08 -1.50 -3.10
C MET A 119 9.71 -2.66 -4.04
N LEU A 120 8.69 -3.43 -3.67
CA LEU A 120 8.20 -4.58 -4.42
C LEU A 120 6.70 -4.50 -4.68
N LEU A 121 6.22 -5.34 -5.61
CA LEU A 121 4.79 -5.45 -5.86
C LEU A 121 4.07 -5.85 -4.55
N PRO A 122 3.06 -5.08 -4.09
CA PRO A 122 2.56 -5.21 -2.73
C PRO A 122 1.72 -6.48 -2.48
N ILE A 123 1.18 -7.06 -3.55
CA ILE A 123 0.33 -8.27 -3.49
C ILE A 123 0.72 -9.25 -4.58
N ALA A 124 0.56 -10.54 -4.29
CA ALA A 124 0.47 -11.58 -5.30
C ALA A 124 -0.91 -11.52 -5.95
N ILE A 125 -0.95 -11.10 -7.22
CA ILE A 125 -2.20 -10.84 -7.94
C ILE A 125 -2.68 -12.13 -8.59
N GLY A 126 -3.81 -12.66 -8.13
CA GLY A 126 -4.46 -13.82 -8.75
C GLY A 126 -5.13 -13.43 -10.07
N ASP A 127 -6.11 -12.53 -9.98
CA ASP A 127 -6.86 -12.00 -11.12
C ASP A 127 -6.77 -10.48 -11.18
N TYR A 128 -6.78 -9.96 -12.40
CA TYR A 128 -6.84 -8.53 -12.68
C TYR A 128 -8.05 -8.24 -13.58
N THR A 129 -8.87 -7.28 -13.16
CA THR A 129 -10.02 -6.80 -13.91
C THR A 129 -9.84 -5.32 -14.19
N ASP A 130 -9.93 -4.92 -15.44
CA ASP A 130 -9.90 -3.52 -15.85
C ASP A 130 -11.31 -3.04 -16.22
N PHE A 131 -11.69 -1.88 -15.70
CA PHE A 131 -13.01 -1.30 -15.86
C PHE A 131 -13.00 -0.16 -16.86
N PHE A 132 -14.11 0.03 -17.57
CA PHE A 132 -14.29 1.08 -18.57
C PHE A 132 -15.22 2.20 -18.07
N SER A 133 -15.03 2.66 -16.83
CA SER A 133 -16.03 3.46 -16.09
C SER A 133 -15.92 4.98 -16.24
N SER A 134 -14.96 5.50 -17.03
CA SER A 134 -14.86 6.94 -17.30
C SER A 134 -15.72 7.32 -18.50
N MET A 135 -16.79 8.09 -18.27
CA MET A 135 -17.71 8.51 -19.34
C MET A 135 -17.01 9.34 -20.42
N HIS A 136 -16.14 10.26 -20.02
CA HIS A 136 -15.38 11.09 -20.97
C HIS A 136 -14.43 10.23 -21.82
N HIS A 137 -13.73 9.27 -21.20
CA HIS A 137 -12.90 8.32 -21.92
C HIS A 137 -13.73 7.49 -22.91
N ALA A 138 -14.84 6.91 -22.46
CA ALA A 138 -15.75 6.13 -23.29
C ALA A 138 -16.31 6.93 -24.48
N LYS A 139 -16.73 8.17 -24.24
CA LYS A 139 -17.23 9.09 -25.26
C LYS A 139 -16.15 9.45 -26.27
N ASN A 140 -14.94 9.77 -25.81
CA ASN A 140 -13.84 10.18 -26.69
C ASN A 140 -13.43 9.04 -27.62
N CYS A 141 -13.18 7.84 -27.06
CA CYS A 141 -12.90 6.65 -27.86
C CYS A 141 -14.06 6.34 -28.83
N GLY A 142 -15.28 6.32 -28.30
CA GLY A 142 -16.47 6.05 -29.10
C GLY A 142 -16.69 7.02 -30.25
N THR A 143 -16.38 8.30 -30.06
CA THR A 143 -16.46 9.33 -31.10
C THR A 143 -15.50 9.05 -32.25
N ILE A 144 -14.28 8.62 -31.96
CA ILE A 144 -13.28 8.24 -32.97
C ILE A 144 -13.76 7.05 -33.81
N PHE A 145 -14.38 6.05 -33.18
CA PHE A 145 -14.78 4.81 -33.86
C PHE A 145 -16.17 4.85 -34.52
N ARG A 146 -17.13 5.58 -33.96
CA ARG A 146 -18.56 5.55 -34.34
C ARG A 146 -19.16 6.91 -34.65
N GLY A 147 -18.39 7.98 -34.50
CA GLY A 147 -18.88 9.36 -34.58
C GLY A 147 -19.58 9.82 -33.30
N PRO A 148 -19.83 11.14 -33.18
CA PRO A 148 -20.28 11.76 -31.94
C PRO A 148 -21.74 11.41 -31.56
N GLN A 149 -22.59 11.05 -32.52
CA GLN A 149 -24.01 10.78 -32.28
C GLN A 149 -24.23 9.45 -31.52
N ASN A 150 -23.38 8.45 -31.79
CA ASN A 150 -23.47 7.09 -31.22
C ASN A 150 -22.21 6.72 -30.44
N ALA A 151 -21.59 7.71 -29.79
CA ALA A 151 -20.30 7.56 -29.15
C ALA A 151 -20.31 6.52 -28.02
N ILE A 152 -21.32 6.52 -27.14
CA ILE A 152 -21.40 5.56 -26.03
C ILE A 152 -22.45 4.50 -26.34
N GLN A 153 -22.10 3.23 -26.16
CA GLN A 153 -23.03 2.12 -26.34
C GLN A 153 -24.06 2.06 -25.19
N PRO A 154 -25.32 1.66 -25.43
CA PRO A 154 -26.37 1.71 -24.42
C PRO A 154 -26.04 0.94 -23.13
N ASN A 155 -25.40 -0.23 -23.25
CA ASN A 155 -25.04 -1.06 -22.10
C ASN A 155 -24.12 -0.37 -21.08
N TRP A 156 -23.33 0.61 -21.51
CA TRP A 156 -22.43 1.36 -20.62
C TRP A 156 -23.15 2.07 -19.49
N PHE A 157 -24.40 2.52 -19.72
CA PHE A 157 -25.22 3.19 -18.71
C PHE A 157 -25.94 2.21 -17.77
N HIS A 158 -25.89 0.91 -18.04
CA HIS A 158 -26.65 -0.10 -17.30
C HIS A 158 -25.76 -1.01 -16.45
N LEU A 159 -24.47 -1.11 -16.77
CA LEU A 159 -23.51 -1.88 -15.99
C LEU A 159 -22.10 -1.31 -16.13
N PRO A 160 -21.24 -1.44 -15.10
CA PRO A 160 -19.84 -1.06 -15.20
C PRO A 160 -19.09 -2.07 -16.07
N ILE A 161 -18.96 -1.76 -17.36
CA ILE A 161 -18.29 -2.65 -18.34
C ILE A 161 -16.85 -2.89 -17.88
N ALA A 162 -16.42 -4.15 -17.94
CA ALA A 162 -15.09 -4.58 -17.55
C ALA A 162 -14.64 -5.80 -18.36
N TYR A 163 -13.35 -6.09 -18.29
CA TYR A 163 -12.74 -7.27 -18.92
C TYR A 163 -11.62 -7.84 -18.05
N HIS A 164 -11.30 -9.11 -18.26
CA HIS A 164 -10.15 -9.75 -17.62
C HIS A 164 -8.86 -9.24 -18.25
N GLY A 165 -8.02 -8.60 -17.43
CA GLY A 165 -6.66 -8.24 -17.78
C GLY A 165 -5.70 -9.38 -17.51
N ARG A 166 -4.40 -9.13 -17.74
CA ARG A 166 -3.34 -10.12 -17.51
C ARG A 166 -2.57 -9.82 -16.23
N ALA A 167 -2.82 -10.60 -15.17
CA ALA A 167 -2.15 -10.45 -13.88
C ALA A 167 -0.62 -10.57 -13.99
N SER A 168 -0.11 -11.48 -14.83
CA SER A 168 1.32 -11.78 -14.96
C SER A 168 2.18 -10.63 -15.50
N SER A 169 1.56 -9.60 -16.07
CA SER A 169 2.26 -8.42 -16.63
C SER A 169 2.07 -7.16 -15.80
N ILE A 170 1.47 -7.26 -14.61
CA ILE A 170 1.45 -6.15 -13.65
C ILE A 170 2.82 -6.08 -12.98
N ILE A 171 3.46 -4.94 -13.13
CA ILE A 171 4.82 -4.69 -12.62
C ILE A 171 4.82 -3.43 -11.76
N ILE A 172 5.82 -3.31 -10.90
CA ILE A 172 5.97 -2.16 -10.02
C ILE A 172 6.41 -0.92 -10.82
N SER A 173 6.01 0.26 -10.32
CA SER A 173 6.52 1.56 -10.80
C SER A 173 8.04 1.56 -10.93
N GLY A 174 8.56 2.19 -11.99
CA GLY A 174 9.99 2.24 -12.30
C GLY A 174 10.53 1.05 -13.12
N THR A 175 9.71 0.03 -13.37
CA THR A 175 10.11 -1.08 -14.27
C THR A 175 10.01 -0.65 -15.73
N ASP A 176 11.08 -0.90 -16.51
CA ASP A 176 11.10 -0.59 -17.94
C ASP A 176 10.07 -1.41 -18.74
N ILE A 177 9.41 -0.76 -19.71
CA ILE A 177 8.47 -1.39 -20.63
C ILE A 177 9.09 -1.47 -22.03
N ILE A 178 9.29 -2.70 -22.53
CA ILE A 178 9.76 -2.92 -23.90
C ILE A 178 8.58 -2.76 -24.86
N ARG A 179 8.75 -1.96 -25.92
CA ARG A 179 7.75 -1.80 -26.99
C ARG A 179 7.38 -3.17 -27.59
N PRO A 180 6.09 -3.55 -27.63
CA PRO A 180 5.67 -4.81 -28.26
C PRO A 180 5.97 -4.77 -29.77
N ARG A 181 6.28 -5.94 -30.35
CA ARG A 181 6.59 -6.11 -31.79
C ARG A 181 5.33 -6.08 -32.66
#